data_AF-A0A1D2WDA8-F1
#
_entry.id   AF-A0A1D2WDA8-F1
#
_cell.length_a   1.000
_cell.length_b   1.000
_cell.length_c   1.000
_cell.angle_alpha   90.00
_cell.angle_beta   90.00
_cell.angle_gamma   90.00
#
_symmetry.space_group_name_H-M   'P 1'
#
loop_
_entity.id
_entity.type
_entity.pdbx_description
1 polymer ?
#
loop_
_entity_poly.entity_id
_entity_poly.type
_entity_poly.pdbx_seq_one_letter_code
_entity_poly.pdbx_strand_id
1 'polypeptide(L)'
;MDKFKEKMNEIDQMSEENKTITLNQMKSDCICPICPTYNECAKEVDELLFCVTGKSESCITKERGCMCPTCPFAQEYGIGVKYNFYCTRGTELEQR
;
A
#
# COMPACT_ATOMS: atom_id res chain seq x y z
N MET A 1 -15.09 9.96 11.33
CA MET A 1 -13.69 9.58 11.57
C MET A 1 -13.01 9.50 10.21
N ASP A 2 -11.70 9.28 10.17
CA ASP A 2 -10.95 9.12 8.92
C ASP A 2 -11.23 7.72 8.34
N LYS A 3 -11.83 7.63 7.15
CA LYS A 3 -12.26 6.36 6.53
C LYS A 3 -11.13 5.35 6.41
N PHE A 4 -9.91 5.82 6.14
CA PHE A 4 -8.75 4.94 6.07
C PHE A 4 -8.44 4.32 7.43
N LYS A 5 -8.43 5.13 8.50
CA LYS A 5 -8.22 4.63 9.87
C LYS A 5 -9.31 3.67 10.33
N GLU A 6 -10.56 3.96 9.98
CA GLU A 6 -11.69 3.03 10.21
C GLU A 6 -11.42 1.67 9.54
N LYS A 7 -11.06 1.67 8.26
CA LYS A 7 -10.74 0.43 7.53
C LYS A 7 -9.57 -0.34 8.14
N MET A 8 -8.52 0.35 8.57
CA MET A 8 -7.36 -0.30 9.20
C MET A 8 -7.74 -0.91 10.57
N ASN A 9 -8.56 -0.22 11.36
CA ASN A 9 -9.06 -0.78 12.62
C ASN A 9 -9.97 -2.00 12.39
N GLU A 10 -10.82 -1.97 11.36
CA GLU A 10 -11.63 -3.13 10.98
C GLU A 10 -10.75 -4.34 10.65
N ILE A 11 -9.71 -4.14 9.83
CA ILE A 11 -8.76 -5.20 9.48
C ILE A 11 -8.05 -5.70 10.74
N ASP A 12 -7.57 -4.82 11.62
CA ASP A 12 -6.85 -5.21 12.83
C ASP A 12 -7.68 -6.08 13.78
N GLN A 13 -8.99 -5.86 13.83
CA GLN A 13 -9.94 -6.62 14.66
C GLN A 13 -10.37 -7.97 14.05
N MET A 14 -10.00 -8.25 12.79
CA MET A 14 -10.32 -9.54 12.16
C MET A 14 -9.46 -10.69 12.71
N SER A 15 -9.89 -11.93 12.44
CA SER A 15 -9.00 -13.09 12.60
C SER A 15 -7.84 -13.01 11.60
N GLU A 16 -6.71 -13.65 11.91
CA GLU A 16 -5.54 -13.69 11.02
C GLU A 16 -5.85 -14.25 9.63
N GLU A 17 -6.78 -15.22 9.55
CA GLU A 17 -7.29 -15.75 8.28
C GLU A 17 -8.02 -14.67 7.47
N ASN A 18 -8.96 -13.95 8.09
CA ASN A 18 -9.73 -12.89 7.43
C ASN A 18 -8.85 -11.68 7.07
N LYS A 19 -7.86 -11.35 7.91
CA LYS A 19 -6.83 -10.34 7.60
C LYS A 19 -6.09 -10.72 6.33
N THR A 20 -5.60 -11.95 6.25
CA THR A 20 -4.84 -12.45 5.09
C THR A 20 -5.68 -12.42 3.82
N ILE A 21 -6.94 -12.88 3.88
CA ILE A 21 -7.86 -12.84 2.74
C ILE A 21 -8.08 -11.39 2.28
N THR A 22 -8.37 -10.49 3.21
CA THR A 22 -8.63 -9.07 2.91
C THR A 22 -7.40 -8.39 2.30
N LEU A 23 -6.21 -8.61 2.86
CA LEU A 23 -4.97 -8.04 2.33
C LEU A 23 -4.65 -8.59 0.93
N ASN A 24 -4.90 -9.87 0.66
CA ASN A 24 -4.70 -10.45 -0.66
C ASN A 24 -5.65 -9.86 -1.71
N GLN A 25 -6.92 -9.61 -1.35
CA GLN A 25 -7.85 -8.89 -2.23
C GLN A 25 -7.38 -7.47 -2.52
N MET A 26 -6.89 -6.76 -1.49
CA MET A 26 -6.35 -5.42 -1.67
C MET A 26 -5.07 -5.41 -2.54
N LYS A 27 -4.23 -6.45 -2.41
CA LYS A 27 -3.04 -6.63 -3.26
C LYS A 27 -3.41 -6.85 -4.72
N SER A 28 -4.42 -7.67 -5.01
CA SER A 28 -4.84 -7.93 -6.40
C SER A 28 -5.35 -6.68 -7.12
N ASP A 29 -5.87 -5.72 -6.37
CA ASP A 29 -6.32 -4.43 -6.90
C ASP A 29 -5.20 -3.36 -6.93
N CYS A 30 -3.99 -3.66 -6.42
CA CYS A 30 -2.91 -2.67 -6.43
C CYS A 30 -2.37 -2.43 -7.85
N ILE A 31 -2.29 -1.15 -8.21
CA ILE A 31 -1.59 -0.70 -9.42
C ILE A 31 -0.08 -0.53 -9.22
N CYS A 32 0.46 -0.97 -8.08
CA CYS A 32 1.88 -0.93 -7.77
C CYS A 32 2.74 -1.50 -8.93
N PRO A 33 2.37 -2.63 -9.59
CA PRO A 33 3.18 -3.23 -10.66
C PRO A 33 3.44 -2.34 -11.88
N ILE A 34 2.61 -1.32 -12.12
CA ILE A 34 2.76 -0.39 -13.25
C ILE A 34 3.42 0.95 -12.84
N CYS A 35 3.72 1.13 -11.56
CA CYS A 35 4.32 2.34 -11.02
C CYS A 35 5.81 2.45 -11.40
N PRO A 36 6.33 3.64 -11.79
CA PRO A 36 7.74 3.82 -12.16
C PRO A 36 8.76 3.41 -11.08
N THR A 37 8.38 3.49 -9.81
CA THR A 37 9.23 3.12 -8.66
C THR A 37 9.26 1.61 -8.40
N TYR A 38 8.24 0.88 -8.83
CA TYR A 38 8.16 -0.56 -8.66
C TYR A 38 9.16 -1.26 -9.58
N ASN A 39 9.75 -2.36 -9.12
CA ASN A 39 10.80 -3.08 -9.86
C ASN A 39 10.63 -4.60 -9.80
N GLU A 40 11.44 -5.31 -10.59
CA GLU A 40 11.35 -6.76 -10.70
C GLU A 40 11.63 -7.48 -9.37
N CYS A 41 12.53 -6.94 -8.52
CA CYS A 41 12.77 -7.50 -7.18
C CYS A 41 11.48 -7.53 -6.36
N ALA A 42 10.77 -6.40 -6.25
CA ALA A 42 9.52 -6.32 -5.51
C ALA A 42 8.45 -7.26 -6.10
N LYS A 43 8.47 -7.45 -7.41
CA LYS A 43 7.58 -8.40 -8.11
C LYS A 43 7.88 -9.85 -7.79
N GLU A 44 9.14 -10.25 -7.76
CA GLU A 44 9.56 -11.62 -7.48
C GLU A 44 9.17 -12.06 -6.06
N VAL A 45 9.14 -11.13 -5.11
CA VAL A 45 8.77 -11.40 -3.70
C VAL A 45 7.34 -10.96 -3.33
N ASP A 46 6.52 -10.56 -4.31
CA ASP A 46 5.14 -10.08 -4.10
C ASP A 46 5.02 -8.95 -3.04
N GLU A 47 6.00 -8.05 -3.02
CA GLU A 47 5.97 -6.84 -2.20
C GLU A 47 4.98 -5.85 -2.82
N LEU A 48 3.76 -5.78 -2.29
CA LEU A 48 2.68 -4.93 -2.78
C LEU A 48 2.00 -4.20 -1.62
N LEU A 49 1.08 -3.30 -1.97
CA LEU A 49 0.18 -2.64 -1.02
C LEU A 49 0.92 -1.83 0.07
N PHE A 50 2.04 -1.22 -0.29
CA PHE A 50 2.93 -0.52 0.65
C PHE A 50 2.23 0.58 1.49
N CYS A 51 1.12 1.14 1.02
CA CYS A 51 0.32 2.09 1.79
C CYS A 51 -0.28 1.50 3.09
N VAL A 52 -0.36 0.17 3.18
CA VAL A 52 -0.90 -0.59 4.33
C VAL A 52 0.14 -1.53 4.92
N THR A 53 0.92 -2.23 4.09
CA THR A 53 1.79 -3.33 4.53
C THR A 53 3.17 -2.89 5.03
N GLY A 54 3.60 -1.67 4.71
CA GLY A 54 4.92 -1.15 5.07
C GLY A 54 5.73 -0.76 3.84
N LYS A 55 6.93 -0.20 4.07
CA LYS A 55 7.89 0.08 2.99
C LYS A 55 8.54 -1.21 2.50
N SER A 56 9.19 -1.14 1.34
CA SER A 56 10.08 -2.20 0.88
C SER A 56 11.30 -2.26 1.79
N GLU A 57 11.67 -3.46 2.23
CA GLU A 57 12.83 -3.64 3.11
C GLU A 57 14.15 -3.61 2.31
N SER A 58 14.13 -4.05 1.05
CA SER A 58 15.36 -4.20 0.26
C SER A 58 15.23 -3.89 -1.23
N CYS A 59 14.06 -4.15 -1.84
CA CYS A 59 13.91 -4.03 -3.29
C CYS A 59 13.85 -2.57 -3.76
N ILE A 60 13.10 -1.71 -3.07
CA ILE A 60 12.86 -0.33 -3.51
C ILE A 60 13.67 0.65 -2.65
N THR A 61 14.79 1.10 -3.20
CA THR A 61 15.70 2.06 -2.54
C THR A 61 15.72 3.44 -3.20
N LYS A 62 15.05 3.61 -4.34
CA LYS A 62 15.04 4.86 -5.11
C LYS A 62 13.64 5.17 -5.61
N GLU A 63 13.24 6.42 -5.47
CA GLU A 63 11.97 6.95 -5.95
C GLU A 63 12.11 7.42 -7.41
N ARG A 64 11.33 6.84 -8.31
CA ARG A 64 11.31 7.22 -9.75
C ARG A 64 9.98 7.86 -10.17
N GLY A 65 9.03 7.97 -9.24
CA GLY A 65 7.67 8.48 -9.42
C GLY A 65 6.64 7.53 -8.79
N CYS A 66 5.53 8.05 -8.23
CA CYS A 66 4.39 7.21 -7.82
C CYS A 66 3.12 7.50 -8.61
N MET A 67 2.38 6.43 -8.89
CA MET A 67 1.00 6.46 -9.40
C MET A 67 -0.05 6.32 -8.27
N CYS A 68 0.36 6.42 -7.02
CA CYS A 68 -0.50 6.26 -5.85
C CYS A 68 -1.78 7.13 -5.90
N PRO A 69 -1.75 8.42 -6.34
CA PRO A 69 -2.98 9.22 -6.48
C PRO A 69 -4.01 8.67 -7.47
N THR A 70 -3.60 7.78 -8.39
CA THR A 70 -4.48 7.17 -9.41
C THR A 70 -4.93 5.77 -9.02
N CYS A 71 -4.50 5.24 -7.87
CA CYS A 71 -4.92 3.94 -7.38
C CYS A 71 -6.38 4.02 -6.93
N PRO A 72 -7.28 3.12 -7.39
CA PRO A 72 -8.70 3.14 -6.99
C PRO A 72 -8.88 3.09 -5.47
N PHE A 73 -8.13 2.23 -4.79
CA PHE A 73 -8.09 2.18 -3.33
C PHE A 73 -7.66 3.51 -2.72
N ALA A 74 -6.59 4.12 -3.25
CA ALA A 74 -6.13 5.41 -2.73
C ALA A 74 -7.18 6.51 -2.88
N GLN A 75 -7.90 6.53 -4.00
CA GLN A 75 -8.99 7.48 -4.25
C GLN A 75 -10.19 7.26 -3.32
N GLU A 76 -10.58 6.00 -3.10
CA GLU A 76 -11.68 5.64 -2.20
C GLU A 76 -11.44 6.13 -0.76
N TYR A 77 -10.21 5.96 -0.27
CA TYR A 77 -9.83 6.29 1.10
C TYR A 77 -9.20 7.69 1.24
N GLY A 78 -9.07 8.44 0.15
CA GLY A 78 -8.48 9.79 0.16
C GLY A 78 -7.01 9.81 0.60
N ILE A 79 -6.25 8.77 0.25
CA ILE A 79 -4.81 8.63 0.51
C ILE A 79 -4.03 8.78 -0.81
N GLY A 80 -2.71 8.70 -0.77
CA GLY A 80 -1.90 8.75 -2.00
C GLY A 80 -1.69 10.15 -2.59
N VAL A 81 -2.32 11.20 -2.04
CA VAL A 81 -2.17 12.59 -2.52
C VAL A 81 -1.09 13.35 -1.74
N LYS A 82 -1.18 13.34 -0.40
CA LYS A 82 -0.20 14.01 0.47
C LYS A 82 1.07 13.17 0.62
N TYR A 83 0.90 11.87 0.86
CA TYR A 83 1.96 10.88 0.94
C TYR A 83 1.75 9.89 -0.19
N ASN A 84 2.80 9.55 -0.93
CA ASN A 84 2.70 8.68 -2.10
C ASN A 84 3.96 7.86 -2.35
N PHE A 85 4.99 7.97 -1.53
CA PHE A 85 6.18 7.12 -1.63
C PHE A 85 6.18 6.10 -0.50
N TYR A 86 5.06 5.38 -0.34
CA TYR A 86 4.90 4.42 0.76
C TYR A 86 5.93 3.28 0.71
N CYS A 87 6.31 2.87 -0.51
CA CYS A 87 7.33 1.86 -0.76
C CYS A 87 8.72 2.21 -0.20
N THR A 88 8.99 3.47 0.13
CA THR A 88 10.27 3.92 0.71
C THR A 88 10.11 4.61 2.06
N ARG A 89 8.95 5.22 2.33
CA ARG A 89 8.73 6.13 3.47
C ARG A 89 7.81 5.58 4.57
N GLY A 90 7.30 4.36 4.41
CA GLY A 90 6.37 3.73 5.35
C GLY A 90 4.91 3.86 4.92
N THR A 91 3.99 3.29 5.67
CA THR A 91 2.55 3.26 5.42
C THR A 91 1.92 4.66 5.46
N GLU A 92 0.65 4.75 5.07
CA GLU A 92 -0.14 5.97 5.29
C GLU A 92 -0.36 6.24 6.78
N LEU A 93 -0.56 5.20 7.60
CA LEU A 93 -0.75 5.38 9.05
C LEU A 93 0.48 5.98 9.73
N GLU A 94 1.68 5.56 9.33
CA GLU A 94 2.93 6.04 9.92
C GLU A 94 3.26 7.49 9.55
N GLN A 95 2.76 7.98 8.42
CA GLN A 95 3.04 9.34 7.93
C GLN A 95 1.97 10.37 8.32
N ARG A 96 0.77 9.91 8.71
CA ARG A 96 -0.40 10.77 8.94
C ARG A 96 -0.41 11.49 10.27
#